data_AF-T1I4D2-F1
#
_entry.id   AF-T1I4D2-F1
#
_cell.length_a   1.000
_cell.length_b   1.000
_cell.length_c   1.000
_cell.angle_alpha   90.00
_cell.angle_beta   90.00
_cell.angle_gamma   90.00
#
_symmetry.space_group_name_H-M   'P 1'
#
loop_
_entity.id
_entity.type
_entity.pdbx_description
1 polymer ?
#
loop_
_entity_poly.entity_id
_entity_poly.type
_entity_poly.pdbx_seq_one_letter_code
_entity_poly.pdbx_strand_id
1 'polypeptide(L)'
;MIIRYETGNGISLQTIGTLKDIGQDRRAQVMHGTYSYISPDGTPIKTTWYADETGFHAEGAHLPTPPPIPEIIASSIEFNKNTSPTAILLPGK
;
A
#
# COMPACT_ATOMS: atom_id res chain seq x y z
N MET A 1 9.52 -2.01 16.11
CA MET A 1 9.14 -0.82 16.91
C MET A 1 7.64 -0.60 16.76
N ILE A 2 6.91 -0.26 17.83
CA ILE A 2 5.49 0.12 17.77
C ILE A 2 5.34 1.48 18.43
N ILE A 3 4.60 2.41 17.80
CA ILE A 3 4.27 3.74 18.32
C ILE A 3 2.75 3.87 18.33
N ARG A 4 2.19 4.36 19.44
CA ARG A 4 0.77 4.70 19.57
C ARG A 4 0.63 5.96 20.39
N TYR A 5 -0.17 6.90 19.94
CA TYR A 5 -0.57 8.04 20.75
C TYR A 5 -1.93 8.58 20.30
N GLU A 6 -2.60 9.24 21.23
CA GLU A 6 -3.86 9.94 21.01
C GLU A 6 -3.73 11.33 21.62
N THR A 7 -4.23 12.34 20.93
CA THR A 7 -4.25 13.72 21.42
C THR A 7 -5.65 14.09 21.88
N GLY A 8 -5.75 15.01 22.85
CA GLY A 8 -7.04 15.44 23.41
C GLY A 8 -7.98 16.11 22.40
N ASN A 9 -7.49 16.48 21.22
CA ASN A 9 -8.28 17.01 20.09
C ASN A 9 -8.68 15.93 19.06
N GLY A 10 -8.64 14.64 19.43
CA GLY A 10 -9.18 13.54 18.62
C GLY A 10 -8.27 13.06 17.48
N ILE A 11 -6.98 13.38 17.52
CA ILE A 11 -6.00 12.80 16.59
C ILE A 11 -5.49 11.49 17.19
N SER A 12 -5.54 10.41 16.42
CA SER A 12 -5.00 9.11 16.82
C SER A 12 -3.95 8.66 15.83
N LEU A 13 -2.80 8.17 16.31
CA LEU A 13 -1.76 7.57 15.49
C LEU A 13 -1.42 6.18 16.02
N GLN A 14 -1.30 5.23 15.09
CA GLN A 14 -0.66 3.95 15.31
C GLN A 14 0.38 3.70 14.22
N THR A 15 1.56 3.21 14.61
CA THR A 15 2.66 2.89 13.70
C THR A 15 3.39 1.64 14.16
N ILE A 16 3.78 0.82 13.19
CA ILE A 16 4.61 -0.36 13.35
C ILE A 16 5.78 -0.23 12.39
N GLY A 17 6.99 -0.23 12.93
CA GLY A 17 8.24 -0.24 12.17
C GLY A 17 8.93 -1.59 12.27
N THR A 18 9.32 -2.16 11.14
CA THR A 18 10.08 -3.40 11.02
C THR A 18 11.31 -3.17 10.14
N LEU A 19 12.34 -4.01 10.34
CA LEU A 19 13.49 -4.05 9.46
C LEU A 19 13.28 -5.20 8.49
N LYS A 20 13.22 -4.91 7.19
CA LYS A 20 13.06 -5.88 6.12
C LYS A 20 14.40 -6.12 5.46
N ASP A 21 14.77 -7.39 5.29
CA ASP A 21 15.92 -7.77 4.48
C ASP A 21 15.56 -7.63 3.00
N ILE A 22 16.37 -6.89 2.25
CA ILE A 22 16.15 -6.63 0.81
C ILE A 22 17.28 -7.24 -0.05
N GLY A 23 18.05 -8.17 0.53
CA GLY A 23 19.15 -8.87 -0.13
C GLY A 23 20.43 -8.05 -0.27
N GLN A 24 21.51 -8.72 -0.65
CA GLN A 24 22.85 -8.13 -0.85
C GLN A 24 23.37 -7.38 0.40
N ASP A 25 23.13 -7.92 1.59
CA ASP A 25 23.54 -7.33 2.88
C ASP A 25 22.91 -5.95 3.17
N ARG A 26 21.84 -5.60 2.44
CA ARG A 26 21.08 -4.37 2.64
C ARG A 26 19.81 -4.66 3.44
N ARG A 27 19.51 -3.74 4.34
CA ARG A 27 18.30 -3.78 5.16
C ARG A 27 17.52 -2.48 4.93
N ALA A 28 16.24 -2.62 4.62
CA ALA A 28 15.32 -1.49 4.52
C ALA A 28 14.49 -1.38 5.80
N GLN A 29 14.30 -0.16 6.28
CA GLN A 29 13.32 0.08 7.33
C GLN A 29 11.95 0.25 6.66
N VAL A 30 11.01 -0.59 7.04
CA VAL A 30 9.63 -0.51 6.58
C VAL A 30 8.78 -0.04 7.75
N MET A 31 7.92 0.95 7.51
CA MET A 31 7.00 1.45 8.52
C MET A 31 5.60 1.45 7.94
N HIS A 32 4.61 1.04 8.73
CA HIS A 32 3.22 1.16 8.32
C HIS A 32 2.38 1.58 9.51
N GLY A 33 1.23 2.17 9.24
CA GLY A 33 0.41 2.71 10.29
C GLY A 33 -0.92 3.24 9.81
N THR A 34 -1.66 3.75 10.79
CA THR A 34 -2.89 4.48 10.56
C THR A 34 -2.87 5.76 11.36
N TYR A 35 -3.30 6.85 10.77
CA TYR A 35 -3.65 8.05 11.51
C TYR A 35 -5.10 8.43 11.25
N SER A 36 -5.75 8.99 12.27
CA SER A 36 -7.11 9.49 12.19
C SER A 36 -7.18 10.86 12.83
N TYR A 37 -7.97 11.76 12.25
CA TYR A 37 -8.22 13.10 12.80
C TYR A 37 -9.58 13.62 12.33
N ILE A 38 -10.09 14.65 13.00
CA ILE A 38 -11.29 15.37 12.54
C ILE A 38 -10.83 16.54 11.68
N SER A 39 -11.25 16.60 10.43
CA SER A 39 -10.95 17.73 9.55
C SER A 39 -11.73 18.99 9.95
N PRO A 40 -11.33 20.19 9.48
CA PRO A 40 -11.98 21.45 9.87
C PRO A 40 -13.48 21.55 9.54
N ASP A 41 -13.96 20.74 8.61
CA ASP A 41 -15.36 20.57 8.23
C ASP A 41 -16.14 19.59 9.14
N GLY A 42 -15.48 18.99 10.13
CA GLY A 42 -16.06 18.02 11.06
C GLY A 42 -16.03 16.57 10.57
N THR A 43 -15.50 16.30 9.37
CA THR A 43 -15.44 14.95 8.81
C THR A 43 -14.35 14.12 9.52
N PRO A 44 -14.64 12.89 9.97
CA PRO A 44 -13.61 11.99 10.46
C PRO A 44 -12.76 11.49 9.29
N ILE A 45 -11.49 11.84 9.30
CA ILE A 45 -10.49 11.37 8.34
C ILE A 45 -9.74 10.20 8.95
N LYS A 46 -9.58 9.14 8.16
CA LYS A 46 -8.68 8.02 8.45
C LYS A 46 -7.80 7.77 7.24
N THR A 47 -6.51 7.59 7.51
CA THR A 47 -5.51 7.26 6.50
C THR A 47 -4.72 6.05 6.95
N THR A 48 -4.62 5.06 6.08
CA THR A 48 -3.68 3.95 6.21
C THR A 48 -2.48 4.25 5.34
N TRP A 49 -1.28 3.98 5.83
CA TRP A 49 -0.06 4.25 5.08
C TRP A 49 1.00 3.19 5.30
N TYR A 50 1.89 3.06 4.32
CA TYR A 50 3.12 2.31 4.42
C TYR A 50 4.27 3.08 3.77
N ALA A 51 5.46 2.89 4.30
CA ALA A 51 6.69 3.50 3.84
C ALA A 51 7.73 2.39 3.70
N ASP A 52 8.31 2.29 2.51
CA ASP A 52 9.38 1.35 2.20
C ASP A 52 10.44 2.01 1.30
N GLU A 53 11.30 1.21 0.69
CA GLU A 53 12.35 1.65 -0.23
C GLU A 53 11.85 2.39 -1.48
N THR A 54 10.58 2.23 -1.83
CA THR A 54 9.94 2.89 -2.99
C THR A 54 9.27 4.21 -2.64
N GLY A 55 9.21 4.56 -1.35
CA GLY A 55 8.67 5.82 -0.86
C GLY A 55 7.48 5.64 0.10
N PHE A 56 6.70 6.71 0.23
CA PHE A 56 5.52 6.76 1.10
C PHE A 56 4.25 6.56 0.27
N HIS A 57 3.43 5.62 0.72
CA HIS A 57 2.19 5.23 0.08
C HIS A 57 1.06 5.36 1.09
N ALA A 58 0.00 6.06 0.71
CA ALA A 58 -1.13 6.33 1.58
C ALA A 58 -2.45 6.06 0.88
N GLU A 59 -3.40 5.55 1.65
CA GLU A 59 -4.75 5.24 1.25
C GLU A 59 -5.73 5.87 2.23
N GLY A 60 -6.71 6.60 1.69
CA GLY A 60 -7.75 7.26 2.47
C GLY A 60 -8.78 7.89 1.55
N ALA A 61 -10.04 7.95 2.00
CA ALA A 61 -11.16 8.45 1.19
C ALA A 61 -11.04 9.92 0.76
N HIS A 62 -10.15 10.68 1.42
CA HIS A 62 -9.87 12.09 1.15
C HIS A 62 -8.66 12.30 0.24
N LEU A 63 -7.94 11.23 -0.12
CA LEU A 63 -6.78 11.31 -0.99
C LEU A 63 -7.21 11.25 -2.46
N PRO A 64 -6.48 11.93 -3.37
CA PRO A 64 -6.71 11.79 -4.79
C PRO A 64 -6.53 10.33 -5.20
N THR A 65 -7.55 9.76 -5.85
CA THR A 65 -7.41 8.46 -6.48
C THR A 65 -6.77 8.62 -7.86
N PRO A 66 -5.92 7.68 -8.30
CA PRO A 66 -5.45 7.66 -9.67
C PRO A 66 -6.66 7.64 -10.63
N PRO A 67 -6.56 8.28 -11.81
CA PRO A 67 -7.61 8.18 -12.80
C PRO A 67 -7.88 6.71 -13.15
N PRO A 68 -9.14 6.35 -13.47
CA PRO A 68 -9.47 4.98 -13.84
C PRO A 68 -8.63 4.51 -15.02
N ILE A 69 -8.22 3.25 -14.99
CA ILE A 69 -7.46 2.62 -16.07
C ILE A 69 -8.34 2.64 -17.35
N PRO A 70 -7.83 3.12 -18.50
CA PRO A 70 -8.55 3.05 -19.77
C PRO A 70 -8.99 1.62 -20.11
N GLU A 71 -10.21 1.46 -20.64
CA GLU A 71 -10.80 0.14 -20.95
C GLU A 71 -9.88 -0.78 -21.74
N ILE A 72 -9.14 -0.24 -22.72
CA ILE A 72 -8.20 -1.01 -23.56
C ILE A 72 -7.15 -1.76 -22.72
N ILE A 73 -6.66 -1.12 -21.66
CA ILE A 73 -5.66 -1.70 -20.75
C ILE A 73 -6.34 -2.74 -19.84
N ALA A 74 -7.55 -2.47 -19.36
CA ALA A 74 -8.31 -3.42 -18.54
C ALA A 74 -8.62 -4.71 -19.31
N SER A 75 -9.10 -4.62 -20.56
CA SER A 75 -9.35 -5.78 -21.42
C SER A 75 -8.08 -6.58 -21.70
N SER A 76 -6.93 -5.91 -21.84
CA SER A 76 -5.64 -6.59 -22.05
C SER A 76 -5.18 -7.36 -20.80
N ILE A 77 -5.39 -6.83 -19.60
CA ILE A 77 -5.09 -7.54 -18.34
C ILE A 77 -6.00 -8.76 -18.17
N GLU A 78 -7.28 -8.64 -18.51
CA GLU A 78 -8.24 -9.75 -18.44
C GLU A 78 -7.92 -10.86 -19.45
N PHE A 79 -7.56 -10.49 -20.69
CA PHE A 79 -7.07 -11.44 -21.70
C PHE A 79 -5.83 -12.18 -21.18
N ASN A 80 -4.81 -11.47 -20.70
CA ASN A 80 -3.58 -12.08 -20.19
C ASN A 80 -3.81 -13.01 -18.98
N LYS A 81 -4.75 -12.69 -18.09
CA LYS A 81 -5.13 -13.57 -16.97
C LYS A 81 -5.79 -14.85 -17.46
N ASN A 82 -6.64 -14.76 -18.48
CA ASN A 82 -7.37 -15.89 -19.03
C ASN A 82 -6.56 -16.71 -20.05
N THR A 83 -5.48 -16.15 -20.58
CA THR A 83 -4.55 -16.84 -21.49
C THR A 83 -3.21 -17.17 -20.84
N SER A 84 -3.14 -17.31 -19.51
CA SER A 84 -1.98 -17.90 -18.84
C SER A 84 -1.64 -19.21 -19.55
N PRO A 85 -0.52 -19.32 -20.28
CA PRO A 85 -0.18 -20.56 -20.94
C PRO A 85 0.12 -21.54 -19.83
N THR A 86 -0.70 -22.58 -19.72
CA THR A 86 -0.32 -23.85 -19.12
C THR A 86 1.16 -24.09 -19.42
N ALA A 87 1.94 -24.29 -18.36
CA ALA A 87 3.32 -24.68 -18.43
C ALA A 87 3.51 -25.69 -19.57
N ILE A 88 4.23 -25.29 -20.62
CA ILE A 88 4.85 -26.26 -21.52
C ILE A 88 5.90 -26.98 -20.68
N LEU A 89 5.48 -28.07 -20.05
CA LEU A 89 6.36 -29.12 -19.60
C LEU A 89 7.25 -29.46 -20.79
N LEU A 90 8.54 -29.17 -20.68
CA LEU A 90 9.55 -29.68 -21.60
C LEU A 90 9.46 -31.22 -21.56
N PRO A 91 9.12 -31.93 -22.65
CA PRO A 91 9.26 -33.37 -22.67
C PRO A 91 10.75 -33.69 -22.70
N GLY A 92 11.19 -34.59 -21.81
CA GLY A 92 12.59 -34.93 -21.62
C GLY A 92 13.32 -35.28 -22.91
N LYS A 93 14.56 -34.79 -23.00
CA LYS A 93 15.67 -35.48 -23.63
C LYS A 93 16.98 -35.04 -23.01
#